data_AF-A0AAW5WRI0-F1
#
_entry.id   AF-A0AAW5WRI0-F1
#
_cell.length_a   1.000
_cell.length_b   1.000
_cell.length_c   1.000
_cell.angle_alpha   90.00
_cell.angle_beta   90.00
_cell.angle_gamma   90.00
#
_symmetry.space_group_name_H-M   'P 1'
#
loop_
_entity.id
_entity.type
_entity.pdbx_description
1 polymer ?
#
loop_
_entity_poly.entity_id
_entity_poly.type
_entity_poly.pdbx_seq_one_letter_code
_entity_poly.pdbx_strand_id
1 'polypeptide(L)' 'MNLIQKWEDAGLSNDFVFSKVMIDPKICQEVIQRVLPELKIDHIKLPNSQEEINFAPDAKGVRFDVFTRDTKNNCYDIEM' A
#
# COMPACT_ATOMS: atom_id res chain seq x y z
N MET A 1 29.37 -7.67 -6.89
CA MET A 1 27.94 -7.38 -6.69
C MET A 1 27.82 -6.59 -5.41
N ASN A 2 27.62 -5.27 -5.50
CA ASN A 2 27.62 -4.38 -4.34
C ASN A 2 26.19 -4.36 -3.79
N LEU A 3 25.92 -5.18 -2.76
CA LEU A 3 24.58 -5.54 -2.31
C LEU A 3 23.99 -4.59 -1.25
N ILE A 4 24.52 -3.36 -1.14
CA ILE A 4 23.98 -2.36 -0.21
C ILE A 4 23.37 -1.24 -1.06
N GLN A 5 22.07 -1.33 -1.31
CA GLN A 5 21.31 -0.20 -1.82
C GLN A 5 21.32 0.88 -0.73
N LYS A 6 21.68 2.10 -1.09
CA LYS A 6 21.63 3.20 -0.14
C LYS A 6 20.16 3.43 0.23
N TRP A 7 19.92 3.72 1.51
CA TRP A 7 18.59 4.04 2.01
C TRP A 7 17.92 5.17 1.21
N GLU A 8 18.71 6.13 0.75
CA GLU A 8 18.26 7.28 -0.06
C GLU A 8 17.70 6.87 -1.43
N ASP A 9 18.12 5.72 -1.95
CA ASP A 9 17.66 5.17 -3.23
C ASP A 9 16.49 4.19 -3.06
N ALA A 10 16.02 3.97 -1.83
CA ALA A 10 14.91 3.05 -1.55
C ALA A 10 13.56 3.73 -1.88
N GLY A 11 12.92 3.25 -2.94
CA GLY A 11 11.59 3.70 -3.36
C GLY A 11 10.48 2.70 -3.03
N LEU A 12 9.28 2.94 -3.58
CA LEU A 12 8.13 2.03 -3.43
C LEU A 12 8.36 0.62 -4.00
N SER A 13 9.36 0.42 -4.85
CA SER A 13 9.73 -0.91 -5.36
C SER A 13 10.54 -1.74 -4.36
N ASN A 14 10.90 -1.18 -3.20
CA ASN A 14 11.54 -1.93 -2.11
C ASN A 14 10.47 -2.52 -1.20
N ASP A 15 10.48 -3.84 -1.01
CA ASP A 15 9.45 -4.58 -0.26
C ASP A 15 9.22 -4.06 1.16
N PHE A 16 10.28 -3.64 1.85
CA PHE A 16 10.18 -3.12 3.21
C PHE A 16 9.48 -1.75 3.22
N VAL A 17 9.88 -0.85 2.31
CA VAL A 17 9.25 0.47 2.16
C VAL A 17 7.79 0.32 1.75
N PHE A 18 7.52 -0.51 0.74
CA PHE A 18 6.17 -0.82 0.26
C PHE A 18 5.28 -1.33 1.39
N SER A 19 5.74 -2.34 2.13
CA SER A 19 4.98 -2.91 3.24
C SER A 19 4.62 -1.85 4.30
N LYS A 20 5.57 -0.98 4.66
CA LYS A 20 5.31 0.08 5.65
C LYS A 20 4.35 1.15 5.14
N VAL A 21 4.45 1.50 3.86
CA VAL A 21 3.54 2.45 3.20
C VAL A 21 2.12 1.91 3.13
N MET A 22 1.94 0.63 2.77
CA MET A 22 0.60 0.04 2.58
C MET A 22 -0.12 -0.27 3.90
N ILE A 23 0.60 -0.40 5.01
CA ILE A 23 -0.02 -0.60 6.34
C ILE A 23 -0.57 0.70 6.94
N ASP A 24 -0.01 1.86 6.60
CA ASP A 24 -0.50 3.15 7.08
C ASP A 24 -1.60 3.67 6.15
N PRO A 25 -2.87 3.78 6.60
CA PRO A 25 -3.96 4.20 5.73
C PRO A 25 -3.78 5.60 5.14
N LYS A 26 -3.14 6.53 5.86
CA LYS A 26 -2.96 7.89 5.37
C LYS A 26 -1.92 7.92 4.26
N ILE A 27 -0.80 7.23 4.45
CA ILE A 27 0.27 7.18 3.44
C ILE A 27 -0.20 6.38 2.22
N CYS A 28 -0.89 5.26 2.44
CA CYS A 28 -1.49 4.46 1.37
C CYS A 28 -2.47 5.28 0.51
N GLN A 29 -3.39 6.03 1.15
CA GLN A 29 -4.32 6.91 0.43
C GLN A 29 -3.59 7.93 -0.45
N GLU A 30 -2.55 8.56 0.09
CA GLU A 30 -1.73 9.53 -0.64
C GLU A 30 -0.99 8.91 -1.83
N VAL A 31 -0.52 7.67 -1.71
CA VAL A 31 0.09 6.93 -2.82
C VAL A 31 -0.95 6.64 -3.90
N ILE A 32 -2.11 6.09 -3.54
CA ILE A 32 -3.16 5.78 -4.50
C ILE A 32 -3.64 7.05 -5.20
N GLN A 33 -3.81 8.16 -4.48
CA GLN A 33 -4.20 9.45 -5.07
C GLN A 33 -3.16 9.99 -6.06
N ARG A 34 -1.86 9.69 -5.87
CA ARG A 34 -0.79 10.04 -6.83
C ARG A 34 -0.74 9.11 -8.04
N VAL A 35 -1.02 7.82 -7.85
CA VAL A 35 -1.04 6.83 -8.93
C VAL A 35 -2.28 7.00 -9.81
N LEU A 36 -3.43 7.32 -9.20
CA LEU A 36 -4.74 7.50 -9.84
C LEU A 36 -5.29 8.91 -9.54
N PRO A 37 -4.71 9.98 -10.12
CA PRO A 37 -5.06 11.36 -9.80
C PRO A 37 -6.51 11.74 -10.16
N GLU A 38 -7.10 11.07 -11.15
CA GLU A 38 -8.51 11.23 -11.52
C GLU A 38 -9.49 10.64 -10.50
N LEU A 39 -9.04 9.68 -9.69
CA LEU A 39 -9.85 9.07 -8.65
C LEU A 39 -9.85 9.99 -7.43
N LYS A 40 -10.97 10.68 -7.19
CA LYS A 40 -11.14 11.53 -6.00
C LYS A 40 -11.52 10.67 -4.80
N ILE A 41 -10.52 10.17 -4.11
CA ILE A 41 -10.68 9.26 -2.97
C ILE A 41 -11.17 10.06 -1.74
N ASP A 42 -12.35 9.70 -1.24
CA ASP A 42 -12.90 10.28 -0.01
C ASP A 42 -12.48 9.46 1.23
N HIS A 43 -12.45 8.13 1.08
CA HIS A 43 -12.12 7.20 2.15
C HIS A 43 -11.44 5.95 1.60
N ILE A 44 -10.44 5.45 2.32
CA ILE A 44 -9.89 4.10 2.11
C ILE A 44 -10.16 3.22 3.33
N LYS A 45 -10.46 1.95 3.07
CA LYS A 45 -10.54 0.90 4.08
C LYS A 45 -9.52 -0.18 3.71
N LEU A 46 -8.58 -0.40 4.61
CA LEU A 46 -7.67 -1.54 4.52
C LEU A 46 -8.43 -2.78 5.04
N PRO A 47 -8.57 -3.86 4.25
CA PRO A 47 -9.44 -4.99 4.55
C PRO A 47 -9.02 -5.72 5.82
N ASN A 48 -7.74 -5.80 6.16
CA ASN A 48 -7.26 -6.43 7.39
C ASN A 48 -5.94 -5.82 7.86
N SER A 49 -5.98 -4.79 8.71
CA SER A 49 -4.78 -4.30 9.41
C SER A 49 -4.41 -5.15 10.64
N GLN A 50 -5.14 -6.24 10.93
CA GLN A 50 -5.06 -6.96 12.21
C GLN A 50 -4.89 -8.49 12.12
N GLU A 51 -5.06 -9.14 10.97
CA GLU A 51 -4.75 -10.56 10.83
C GLU A 51 -3.65 -10.73 9.78
N GLU A 52 -2.50 -11.25 10.22
CA GLU A 52 -1.31 -11.61 9.43
C GLU A 52 -0.37 -10.47 8.99
N ILE A 53 0.14 -9.69 9.95
CA ILE A 53 1.53 -9.20 9.84
C ILE A 53 2.36 -9.95 10.88
N ASN A 54 2.39 -11.28 10.77
CA ASN A 54 3.48 -12.05 11.34
C ASN A 54 4.68 -11.79 10.43
N PHE A 55 5.58 -10.89 10.87
CA PHE A 55 6.92 -10.69 10.30
C PHE A 55 7.76 -11.97 10.46
N ALA A 56 7.37 -13.05 9.80
CA ALA A 56 8.28 -14.14 9.50
C ALA A 56 8.97 -13.75 8.18
N PRO A 57 10.31 -13.75 8.12
CA PRO A 57 11.06 -13.41 6.90
C PRO A 57 10.71 -14.27 5.66
N ASP A 58 9.93 -15.33 5.86
CA ASP A 58 9.55 -16.31 4.84
C ASP A 58 8.03 -16.31 4.54
N ALA A 59 7.24 -15.37 5.11
CA ALA A 59 5.80 -15.31 4.88
C ALA A 59 5.49 -14.77 3.47
N LYS A 60 5.26 -15.69 2.53
CA LYS A 60 4.73 -15.37 1.20
C LYS A 60 3.31 -14.82 1.29
N GLY A 61 3.13 -13.56 0.87
CA GLY A 61 1.92 -13.10 0.20
C GLY A 61 0.82 -12.54 1.08
N VAL A 62 1.12 -11.47 1.83
CA VAL A 62 0.05 -10.54 2.24
C VAL A 62 -0.31 -9.72 0.99
N ARG A 63 -1.52 -9.90 0.46
CA ARG A 63 -2.07 -9.00 -0.56
C ARG A 63 -2.58 -7.76 0.14
N PHE A 64 -2.14 -6.59 -0.32
CA PHE A 64 -2.62 -5.31 0.19
C PHE A 64 -3.78 -4.83 -0.67
N ASP A 65 -4.91 -5.53 -0.57
CA ASP A 65 -6.14 -5.13 -1.23
C ASP A 65 -6.60 -3.81 -0.60
N VAL A 66 -6.99 -2.79 -1.37
CA VAL A 66 -7.50 -1.51 -0.83
C VAL A 66 -8.89 -1.27 -1.36
N PHE A 67 -9.86 -1.26 -0.44
CA PHE A 67 -11.23 -0.88 -0.78
C PHE A 67 -11.39 0.62 -0.62
N THR A 68 -11.78 1.31 -1.69
CA THR A 68 -11.98 2.77 -1.66
C THR A 68 -13.28 3.20 -2.33
N ARG A 69 -13.76 4.37 -1.94
CA ARG A 69 -14.94 5.01 -2.50
C ARG A 69 -14.60 6.43 -2.95
N ASP A 70 -15.07 6.79 -4.15
CA ASP A 70 -14.94 8.14 -4.65
C ASP A 70 -16.09 9.06 -4.22
N THR A 71 -15.93 10.36 -4.47
CA THR A 71 -16.97 11.39 -4.23
C THR A 71 -18.29 11.17 -4.98
N LYS A 72 -18.34 10.29 -5.98
CA LYS A 72 -19.55 9.93 -6.73
C LYS A 72 -20.17 8.61 -6.25
N ASN A 73 -19.67 8.07 -5.14
CA ASN A 73 -20.12 6.82 -4.52
C ASN A 73 -19.82 5.56 -5.37
N ASN A 74 -18.86 5.63 -6.30
CA ASN A 74 -18.32 4.44 -6.94
C ASN A 74 -17.37 3.72 -5.98
N CYS A 75 -17.43 2.39 -5.95
CA CYS A 75 -16.57 1.56 -5.12
C CYS A 75 -15.50 0.90 -5.98
N TYR A 76 -14.28 0.84 -5.47
CA TYR A 76 -13.11 0.27 -6.14
C TYR A 76 -12.42 -0.70 -5.20
N ASP A 77 -11.97 -1.81 -5.78
CA ASP A 77 -11.06 -2.76 -5.16
C ASP A 77 -9.72 -2.65 -5.89
N ILE A 78 -8.68 -2.22 -5.17
CA ILE A 78 -7.35 -1.95 -5.73
C ILE A 78 -6.40 -3.03 -5.22
N GLU A 79 -5.98 -3.91 -6.12
CA GLU A 79 -4.96 -4.92 -5.85
C GLU A 79 -3.56 -4.33 -6.09
N MET A 80 -2.66 -4.50 -5.12
CA MET A 80 -1.32 -3.90 -5.09
C MET A 80 -0.22 -4.97 -4.95
#